data_AF-G8R4A6-F1
#
_entry.id   AF-G8R4A6-F1
#
_cell.length_a   1.000
_cell.length_b   1.000
_cell.length_c   1.000
_cell.angle_alpha   90.00
_cell.angle_beta   90.00
_cell.angle_gamma   90.00
#
_symmetry.space_group_name_H-M   'P 1'
#
loop_
_entity.id
_entity.type
_entity.pdbx_description
1 polymer ?
#
loop_
_entity_poly.entity_id
_entity_poly.type
_entity_poly.pdbx_seq_one_letter_code
_entity_poly.pdbx_strand_id
1 'polypeptide(L)'
;MNSKWEEFVEGRLVYKEKIEASPDLIERYIEEHQKQLDLLFELHELADEWVEIRDPDDMSVFLLDRLRLVAYFCFLTSSFLDHMTCVRGLIKSQDNWQKVFYAGKAALVMYETFVSYNDYQKHFSQLINEGYPDLSDRYKDVGHLIRSFKKHRKYDQELKIIRHCVSGHYHKQFNQYYRMVRDMNIEDFELSLYLSMGILKIKMNLIYDIMNLDEDGG
;
A
#
# COMPACT_ATOMS: atom_id res chain seq x y z
N MET A 1 -3.74 -18.80 15.44
CA MET A 1 -4.12 -17.79 14.44
C MET A 1 -4.35 -18.53 13.12
N ASN A 2 -4.68 -17.90 12.00
CA ASN A 2 -4.81 -18.60 10.71
C ASN A 2 -3.39 -18.89 10.18
N SER A 3 -3.09 -20.14 9.80
CA SER A 3 -1.74 -20.56 9.35
C SER A 3 -1.19 -19.72 8.18
N LYS A 4 -2.06 -19.27 7.26
CA LYS A 4 -1.67 -18.38 6.14
C LYS A 4 -1.16 -17.02 6.61
N TRP A 5 -1.66 -16.49 7.73
CA TRP A 5 -1.19 -15.22 8.28
C TRP A 5 0.19 -15.37 8.93
N GLU A 6 0.42 -16.48 9.63
CA GLU A 6 1.72 -16.78 10.26
C GLU A 6 2.81 -16.95 9.19
N GLU A 7 2.54 -17.73 8.15
CA GLU A 7 3.44 -17.89 6.99
C GLU A 7 3.72 -16.54 6.30
N PHE A 8 2.69 -15.71 6.11
CA PHE A 8 2.85 -14.38 5.54
C PHE A 8 3.78 -13.49 6.39
N VAL A 9 3.58 -13.50 7.71
CA VAL A 9 4.42 -12.74 8.65
C VAL A 9 5.87 -13.21 8.60
N GLU A 10 6.11 -14.53 8.67
CA GLU A 10 7.45 -15.12 8.57
C GLU A 10 8.15 -14.73 7.27
N GLY A 11 7.46 -14.82 6.14
CA GLY A 11 8.00 -14.40 4.84
C GLY A 11 8.34 -12.91 4.78
N ARG A 12 7.66 -12.05 5.58
CA ARG A 12 7.98 -10.63 5.68
C ARG A 12 9.13 -10.34 6.63
N LEU A 13 9.30 -11.12 7.70
CA LEU A 13 10.46 -11.03 8.58
C LEU A 13 11.76 -11.29 7.81
N VAL A 14 11.78 -12.32 6.96
CA VAL A 14 12.93 -12.59 6.08
C VAL A 14 13.21 -11.42 5.12
N TYR A 15 12.17 -10.75 4.62
CA TYR A 15 12.34 -9.59 3.75
C TYR A 15 12.89 -8.37 4.50
N LYS A 16 12.41 -8.15 5.73
CA LYS A 16 12.95 -7.14 6.66
C LYS A 16 14.45 -7.36 6.88
N GLU A 17 14.84 -8.57 7.27
CA GLU A 17 16.24 -8.92 7.52
C GLU A 17 17.15 -8.64 6.31
N LYS A 18 16.67 -8.91 5.09
CA LYS A 18 17.41 -8.62 3.85
C LYS A 18 17.62 -7.12 3.63
N ILE A 19 16.61 -6.30 3.90
CA ILE A 19 16.71 -4.84 3.76
C ILE A 19 17.64 -4.26 4.84
N GLU A 20 17.52 -4.73 6.08
CA GLU A 20 18.39 -4.30 7.18
C GLU A 20 19.85 -4.70 6.93
N ALA A 21 20.09 -5.87 6.35
CA ALA A 21 21.44 -6.33 5.97
C ALA A 21 22.04 -5.56 4.79
N SER A 22 21.22 -4.87 3.97
CA SER A 22 21.68 -4.10 2.82
C SER A 22 20.82 -2.85 2.63
N PRO A 23 21.10 -1.76 3.35
CA PRO A 23 20.32 -0.52 3.22
C PRO A 23 20.28 0.04 1.79
N ASP A 24 21.29 -0.22 0.96
CA ASP A 24 21.28 0.18 -0.46
C ASP A 24 20.22 -0.56 -1.29
N LEU A 25 19.72 -1.70 -0.80
CA LEU A 25 18.60 -2.41 -1.41
C LEU A 25 17.31 -1.57 -1.39
N ILE A 26 17.07 -0.83 -0.30
CA ILE A 26 15.87 0.00 -0.22
C ILE A 26 15.92 1.18 -1.19
N GLU A 27 17.10 1.75 -1.42
CA GLU A 27 17.26 2.85 -2.38
C GLU A 27 17.00 2.37 -3.80
N ARG A 28 17.57 1.22 -4.18
CA ARG A 28 17.31 0.62 -5.50
C ARG A 28 15.84 0.32 -5.70
N TYR A 29 15.15 -0.24 -4.70
CA TYR A 29 13.72 -0.48 -4.81
C TYR A 29 12.91 0.81 -4.92
N ILE A 30 13.26 1.86 -4.19
CA ILE A 30 12.60 3.16 -4.33
C ILE A 30 12.80 3.70 -5.75
N GLU A 31 14.03 3.70 -6.27
CA GLU A 31 14.33 4.18 -7.62
C GLU A 31 13.59 3.39 -8.72
N GLU A 32 13.55 2.06 -8.59
CA GLU A 32 12.84 1.17 -9.54
C GLU A 32 11.34 1.45 -9.55
N HIS A 33 10.70 1.52 -8.37
CA HIS A 33 9.25 1.73 -8.28
C HIS A 33 8.87 3.18 -8.62
N GLN A 34 9.77 4.15 -8.39
CA GLN A 34 9.54 5.53 -8.83
C GLN A 34 9.51 5.62 -10.35
N LYS A 35 10.49 5.02 -11.05
CA LYS A 35 10.48 4.96 -12.53
C LYS A 35 9.21 4.29 -13.06
N GLN A 36 8.77 3.21 -12.39
CA GLN A 36 7.53 2.53 -12.76
C GLN A 36 6.31 3.44 -12.55
N LEU A 37 6.25 4.18 -11.43
CA LEU A 37 5.17 5.12 -11.17
C LEU A 37 5.14 6.25 -12.20
N ASP A 38 6.29 6.82 -12.53
CA ASP A 38 6.39 7.90 -13.52
C ASP A 38 5.82 7.45 -14.87
N LEU A 39 6.20 6.25 -15.34
CA LEU A 39 5.66 5.68 -16.58
C LEU A 39 4.14 5.43 -16.52
N LEU A 40 3.64 4.86 -15.41
CA LEU A 40 2.22 4.59 -15.25
C LEU A 40 1.41 5.89 -15.15
N PHE A 41 1.98 6.92 -14.55
CA PHE A 41 1.38 8.24 -14.44
C PHE A 41 1.29 8.91 -15.80
N GLU A 42 2.35 8.89 -16.61
CA GLU A 42 2.30 9.38 -18.00
C GLU A 42 1.21 8.66 -18.82
N LEU A 43 1.08 7.34 -18.68
CA LEU A 43 0.01 6.58 -19.32
C LEU A 43 -1.39 7.01 -18.82
N HIS A 44 -1.52 7.26 -17.52
CA HIS A 44 -2.77 7.73 -16.93
C HIS A 44 -3.15 9.14 -17.42
N GLU A 45 -2.20 10.07 -17.50
CA GLU A 45 -2.46 11.42 -18.02
C GLU A 45 -2.90 11.38 -19.48
N LEU A 46 -2.22 10.61 -20.33
CA LEU A 46 -2.61 10.41 -21.72
C LEU A 46 -4.02 9.81 -21.83
N ALA A 47 -4.36 8.89 -20.94
CA ALA A 47 -5.68 8.30 -20.88
C ALA A 47 -6.75 9.32 -20.49
N ASP A 48 -6.51 10.15 -19.47
CA ASP A 48 -7.44 11.19 -19.05
C ASP A 48 -7.71 12.19 -20.19
N GLU A 49 -6.67 12.63 -20.91
CA GLU A 49 -6.82 13.48 -22.10
C GLU A 49 -7.69 12.82 -23.17
N TRP A 50 -7.54 11.52 -23.40
CA TRP A 50 -8.36 10.79 -24.38
C TRP A 50 -9.82 10.67 -23.96
N VAL A 51 -10.08 10.50 -22.65
CA VAL A 51 -11.43 10.48 -22.09
C VAL A 51 -12.10 11.84 -22.22
N GLU A 52 -11.37 12.94 -22.06
CA GLU A 52 -11.93 14.30 -22.18
C GLU A 52 -12.34 14.67 -23.61
N ILE A 53 -11.65 14.12 -24.61
CA ILE A 53 -11.88 14.44 -26.04
C ILE A 53 -12.94 13.52 -26.66
N ARG A 54 -13.33 12.43 -26.00
CA ARG A 54 -14.33 11.47 -26.49
C ARG A 54 -15.56 11.43 -25.59
N ASP A 55 -16.73 11.12 -26.16
CA ASP A 55 -17.90 10.80 -25.35
C ASP A 55 -17.62 9.50 -24.55
N PRO A 56 -17.77 9.47 -23.22
CA PRO A 56 -17.65 8.25 -22.44
C PRO A 56 -18.54 7.10 -22.93
N ASP A 57 -19.68 7.43 -23.55
CA ASP A 57 -20.60 6.45 -24.14
C ASP A 57 -20.03 5.79 -25.42
N ASP A 58 -19.03 6.43 -26.05
CA ASP A 58 -18.30 5.89 -27.22
C ASP A 58 -17.09 5.01 -26.82
N MET A 59 -16.74 4.94 -25.53
CA MET A 59 -15.65 4.11 -25.05
C MET A 59 -16.12 2.70 -24.71
N SER A 60 -15.33 1.69 -25.12
CA SER A 60 -15.62 0.32 -24.72
C SER A 60 -15.44 0.15 -23.21
N VAL A 61 -16.30 -0.65 -22.59
CA VAL A 61 -16.18 -1.04 -21.17
C VAL A 61 -14.79 -1.59 -20.87
N PHE A 62 -14.21 -2.35 -21.81
CA PHE A 62 -12.85 -2.86 -21.73
C PHE A 62 -11.81 -1.75 -21.52
N LEU A 63 -11.85 -0.67 -22.32
CA LEU A 63 -10.90 0.43 -22.18
C LEU A 63 -11.05 1.12 -20.81
N LEU A 64 -12.28 1.41 -20.40
CA LEU A 64 -12.56 2.03 -19.10
C LEU A 64 -12.02 1.21 -17.93
N ASP A 65 -12.17 -0.11 -17.98
CA ASP A 65 -11.64 -1.01 -16.95
C ASP A 65 -10.11 -1.01 -16.94
N ARG A 66 -9.45 -0.95 -18.11
CA ARG A 66 -7.99 -0.81 -18.18
C ARG A 66 -7.50 0.49 -17.56
N LEU A 67 -8.15 1.62 -17.86
CA LEU A 67 -7.77 2.91 -17.29
C LEU A 67 -7.89 2.91 -15.76
N ARG A 68 -8.96 2.31 -15.23
CA ARG A 68 -9.14 2.14 -13.78
C ARG A 68 -8.08 1.24 -13.15
N LEU A 69 -7.63 0.19 -13.84
CA LEU A 69 -6.55 -0.66 -13.37
C LEU A 69 -5.21 0.10 -13.34
N VAL A 70 -4.91 0.92 -14.35
CA VAL A 70 -3.72 1.79 -14.36
C VAL A 70 -3.77 2.77 -13.19
N ALA A 71 -4.89 3.48 -13.01
CA ALA A 71 -5.10 4.40 -11.89
C ALA A 71 -4.88 3.70 -10.53
N TYR A 72 -5.43 2.50 -10.39
CA TYR A 72 -5.28 1.72 -9.17
C TYR A 72 -3.83 1.25 -8.97
N PHE A 73 -3.13 0.87 -10.04
CA PHE A 73 -1.71 0.53 -9.98
C PHE A 73 -0.86 1.74 -9.56
N CYS A 74 -1.11 2.92 -10.13
CA CYS A 74 -0.47 4.17 -9.69
C CYS A 74 -0.66 4.41 -8.20
N PHE A 75 -1.89 4.26 -7.69
CA PHE A 75 -2.19 4.40 -6.27
C PHE A 75 -1.43 3.38 -5.39
N LEU A 76 -1.36 2.11 -5.81
CA LEU A 76 -0.63 1.08 -5.05
C LEU A 76 0.88 1.33 -5.05
N THR A 77 1.45 1.73 -6.19
CA THR A 77 2.88 2.01 -6.33
C THR A 77 3.28 3.25 -5.54
N SER A 78 2.50 4.33 -5.60
CA SER A 78 2.75 5.54 -4.79
C SER A 78 2.64 5.24 -3.30
N SER A 79 1.61 4.51 -2.89
CA SER A 79 1.48 4.04 -1.51
C SER A 79 2.68 3.21 -1.08
N PHE A 80 3.15 2.29 -1.93
CA PHE A 80 4.31 1.45 -1.64
C PHE A 80 5.61 2.25 -1.51
N LEU A 81 5.82 3.26 -2.36
CA LEU A 81 6.93 4.22 -2.26
C LEU A 81 6.91 5.01 -0.94
N ASP A 82 5.73 5.45 -0.48
CA ASP A 82 5.59 6.13 0.80
C ASP A 82 5.95 5.21 1.98
N HIS A 83 5.54 3.93 1.92
CA HIS A 83 5.92 2.95 2.93
C HIS A 83 7.44 2.70 2.93
N MET A 84 8.05 2.50 1.75
CA MET A 84 9.50 2.34 1.63
C MET A 84 10.25 3.56 2.13
N THR A 85 9.74 4.77 1.87
CA THR A 85 10.33 6.00 2.39
C THR A 85 10.28 6.05 3.91
N CYS A 86 9.19 5.59 4.53
CA CYS A 86 9.11 5.46 5.99
C CYS A 86 10.11 4.43 6.53
N VAL A 87 10.23 3.25 5.90
CA VAL A 87 11.21 2.22 6.28
C VAL A 87 12.63 2.76 6.17
N ARG A 88 12.98 3.39 5.04
CA ARG A 88 14.28 4.05 4.84
C ARG A 88 14.56 5.06 5.94
N GLY A 89 13.57 5.89 6.26
CA GLY A 89 13.66 6.87 7.33
C GLY A 89 13.93 6.23 8.70
N LEU A 90 13.23 5.16 9.04
CA LEU A 90 13.44 4.42 10.30
C LEU A 90 14.85 3.81 10.38
N ILE A 91 15.32 3.16 9.32
CA ILE A 91 16.65 2.54 9.24
C ILE A 91 17.76 3.59 9.37
N LYS A 92 17.61 4.73 8.68
CA LYS A 92 18.63 5.78 8.63
C LYS A 92 18.53 6.81 9.77
N SER A 93 17.55 6.67 10.66
CA SER A 93 17.34 7.62 11.76
C SER A 93 18.53 7.64 12.72
N GLN A 94 19.07 8.82 12.97
CA GLN A 94 20.25 9.01 13.85
C GLN A 94 19.87 9.18 15.32
N ASP A 95 18.64 9.58 15.59
CA ASP A 95 18.14 9.83 16.94
C ASP A 95 16.71 9.30 17.12
N ASN A 96 16.27 9.23 18.38
CA ASN A 96 14.94 8.70 18.70
C ASN A 96 13.80 9.58 18.19
N TRP A 97 14.02 10.89 18.03
CA TRP A 97 12.99 11.80 17.55
C TRP A 97 12.70 11.56 16.06
N GLN A 98 13.74 11.32 15.26
CA GLN A 98 13.60 10.90 13.85
C GLN A 98 12.83 9.58 13.74
N LYS A 99 13.15 8.59 14.60
CA LYS A 99 12.42 7.32 14.64
C LYS A 99 10.94 7.53 14.93
N VAL A 100 10.61 8.34 15.94
CA VAL A 100 9.22 8.70 16.26
C VAL A 100 8.55 9.41 15.09
N PHE A 101 9.24 10.35 14.43
CA PHE A 101 8.70 11.07 13.28
C PHE A 101 8.32 10.11 12.15
N TYR A 102 9.24 9.21 11.76
CA TYR A 102 8.98 8.26 10.69
C TYR A 102 7.95 7.19 11.08
N ALA A 103 7.92 6.74 12.34
CA ALA A 103 6.87 5.84 12.82
C ALA A 103 5.48 6.52 12.84
N GLY A 104 5.42 7.81 13.19
CA GLY A 104 4.22 8.62 13.05
C GLY A 104 3.78 8.73 11.59
N LYS A 105 4.71 9.01 10.66
CA LYS A 105 4.42 9.03 9.23
C LYS A 105 3.96 7.67 8.70
N ALA A 106 4.58 6.59 9.14
CA ALA A 106 4.16 5.23 8.84
C ALA A 106 2.70 4.97 9.26
N ALA A 107 2.32 5.40 10.46
CA ALA A 107 0.95 5.28 10.93
C ALA A 107 -0.06 5.99 10.02
N LEU A 108 0.28 7.20 9.58
CA LEU A 108 -0.54 7.99 8.65
C LEU A 108 -0.64 7.30 7.29
N VAL A 109 0.50 6.96 6.68
CA VAL A 109 0.55 6.35 5.34
C VAL A 109 -0.22 5.03 5.31
N MET A 110 0.00 4.14 6.29
CA MET A 110 -0.76 2.89 6.39
C MET A 110 -2.26 3.16 6.51
N TYR A 111 -2.65 4.15 7.31
CA TYR A 111 -4.06 4.49 7.48
C TYR A 111 -4.69 5.05 6.20
N GLU A 112 -4.07 6.02 5.54
CA GLU A 112 -4.63 6.59 4.31
C GLU A 112 -4.67 5.54 3.18
N THR A 113 -3.66 4.68 3.10
CA THR A 113 -3.59 3.60 2.10
C THR A 113 -4.78 2.64 2.24
N PHE A 114 -5.04 2.11 3.43
CA PHE A 114 -6.11 1.13 3.62
C PHE A 114 -7.51 1.74 3.76
N VAL A 115 -7.62 3.06 3.93
CA VAL A 115 -8.89 3.80 3.76
C VAL A 115 -9.18 3.97 2.27
N SER A 116 -8.26 4.57 1.51
CA SER A 116 -8.43 4.85 0.08
C SER A 116 -8.55 3.56 -0.75
N TYR A 117 -7.93 2.47 -0.31
CA TYR A 117 -8.11 1.13 -0.88
C TYR A 117 -9.59 0.73 -1.01
N ASN A 118 -10.44 1.10 -0.05
CA ASN A 118 -11.84 0.68 -0.07
C ASN A 118 -12.59 1.26 -1.28
N ASP A 119 -12.15 2.41 -1.80
CA ASP A 119 -12.78 3.07 -2.95
C ASP A 119 -12.56 2.27 -4.25
N TYR A 120 -11.37 1.67 -4.40
CA TYR A 120 -11.04 0.80 -5.54
C TYR A 120 -11.61 -0.63 -5.41
N GLN A 121 -11.89 -1.07 -4.19
CA GLN A 121 -12.23 -2.47 -3.91
C GLN A 121 -13.51 -2.94 -4.63
N LYS A 122 -14.54 -2.07 -4.72
CA LYS A 122 -15.82 -2.46 -5.31
C LYS A 122 -15.66 -2.86 -6.77
N HIS A 123 -15.07 -1.98 -7.57
CA HIS A 123 -14.84 -2.20 -8.99
C HIS A 123 -13.91 -3.39 -9.22
N PHE A 124 -12.78 -3.44 -8.50
CA PHE A 124 -11.81 -4.53 -8.65
C PHE A 124 -12.39 -5.90 -8.27
N SER A 125 -13.30 -5.94 -7.29
CA SER A 125 -13.99 -7.19 -6.95
C SER A 125 -14.94 -7.65 -8.05
N GLN A 126 -15.64 -6.73 -8.72
CA GLN A 126 -16.52 -7.07 -9.84
C GLN A 126 -15.70 -7.62 -11.00
N LEU A 127 -14.63 -6.91 -11.38
CA LEU A 127 -13.72 -7.31 -12.44
C LEU A 127 -13.17 -8.73 -12.25
N ILE A 128 -12.70 -9.06 -11.05
CA ILE A 128 -12.18 -10.42 -10.77
C ILE A 128 -13.28 -11.47 -10.83
N ASN A 129 -14.46 -11.20 -10.27
CA ASN A 129 -15.53 -12.19 -10.23
C ASN A 129 -16.15 -12.47 -11.61
N GLU A 130 -16.16 -11.47 -12.49
CA GLU A 130 -16.81 -11.54 -13.80
C GLU A 130 -15.83 -11.88 -14.93
N GLY A 131 -14.61 -11.31 -14.89
CA GLY A 131 -13.62 -11.44 -15.95
C GLY A 131 -12.46 -12.41 -15.66
N TYR A 132 -12.09 -12.62 -14.38
CA TYR A 132 -10.88 -13.37 -14.02
C TYR A 132 -11.11 -14.36 -12.86
N PRO A 133 -12.01 -15.35 -13.02
CA PRO A 133 -12.40 -16.26 -11.95
C PRO A 133 -11.22 -17.06 -11.36
N ASP A 134 -10.20 -17.36 -12.17
CA ASP A 134 -8.99 -18.06 -11.73
C ASP A 134 -8.16 -17.27 -10.70
N LEU A 135 -8.35 -15.95 -10.64
CA LEU A 135 -7.70 -15.08 -9.65
C LEU A 135 -8.54 -14.88 -8.39
N SER A 136 -9.78 -15.42 -8.33
CA SER A 136 -10.72 -15.18 -7.23
C SER A 136 -10.18 -15.65 -5.88
N ASP A 137 -9.55 -16.83 -5.82
CA ASP A 137 -9.04 -17.37 -4.55
C ASP A 137 -7.83 -16.59 -4.05
N ARG A 138 -6.91 -16.21 -4.94
CA ARG A 138 -5.81 -15.30 -4.60
C ARG A 138 -6.34 -13.96 -4.10
N TYR A 139 -7.38 -13.41 -4.74
CA TYR A 139 -8.00 -12.16 -4.30
C TYR A 139 -8.64 -12.26 -2.91
N LYS A 140 -9.36 -13.35 -2.62
CA LYS A 140 -9.93 -13.64 -1.29
C LYS A 140 -8.84 -13.73 -0.24
N ASP A 141 -7.74 -14.41 -0.53
CA ASP A 141 -6.59 -14.54 0.37
C ASP A 141 -6.03 -13.17 0.75
N VAL A 142 -5.86 -12.25 -0.21
CA VAL A 142 -5.42 -10.89 0.14
C VAL A 142 -6.45 -10.16 1.01
N GLY A 143 -7.75 -10.35 0.75
CA GLY A 143 -8.80 -9.84 1.62
C GLY A 143 -8.67 -10.35 3.06
N HIS A 144 -8.31 -11.63 3.25
CA HIS A 144 -8.02 -12.19 4.57
C HIS A 144 -6.77 -11.60 5.21
N LEU A 145 -5.71 -11.35 4.44
CA LEU A 145 -4.49 -10.70 4.93
C LEU A 145 -4.77 -9.26 5.40
N ILE A 146 -5.52 -8.48 4.62
CA ILE A 146 -5.92 -7.11 4.99
C ILE A 146 -6.72 -7.10 6.30
N ARG A 147 -7.71 -7.99 6.44
CA ARG A 147 -8.50 -8.10 7.68
C ARG A 147 -7.64 -8.50 8.87
N SER A 148 -6.73 -9.46 8.68
CA SER A 148 -5.81 -9.92 9.73
C SER A 148 -4.86 -8.81 10.15
N PHE A 149 -4.30 -8.06 9.19
CA PHE A 149 -3.46 -6.89 9.45
C PHE A 149 -4.22 -5.82 10.24
N LYS A 150 -5.43 -5.43 9.77
CA LYS A 150 -6.25 -4.42 10.45
C LYS A 150 -6.59 -4.83 11.90
N LYS A 151 -6.89 -6.11 12.12
CA LYS A 151 -7.14 -6.66 13.46
C LYS A 151 -5.88 -6.64 14.34
N HIS A 152 -4.76 -7.13 13.81
CA HIS A 152 -3.49 -7.19 14.52
C HIS A 152 -3.03 -5.81 14.99
N ARG A 153 -3.19 -4.79 14.11
CA ARG A 153 -2.80 -3.40 14.38
C ARG A 153 -3.85 -2.56 15.07
N LYS A 154 -4.95 -3.18 15.51
CA LYS A 154 -6.13 -2.49 16.08
C LYS A 154 -6.43 -1.21 15.30
N TYR A 155 -6.48 -1.35 13.99
CA TYR A 155 -6.35 -0.26 13.02
C TYR A 155 -7.30 0.91 13.30
N ASP A 156 -8.56 0.61 13.63
CA ASP A 156 -9.59 1.62 13.91
C ASP A 156 -9.41 2.34 15.25
N GLN A 157 -8.60 1.78 16.15
CA GLN A 157 -8.33 2.32 17.48
C GLN A 157 -6.95 2.99 17.51
N GLU A 158 -5.87 2.23 17.33
CA GLU A 158 -4.51 2.73 17.59
C GLU A 158 -3.97 3.59 16.44
N LEU A 159 -4.01 3.08 15.21
CA LEU A 159 -3.52 3.83 14.03
C LEU A 159 -4.32 5.12 13.81
N LYS A 160 -5.64 5.05 13.96
CA LYS A 160 -6.51 6.24 13.83
C LYS A 160 -6.18 7.32 14.86
N ILE A 161 -5.95 6.95 16.12
CA ILE A 161 -5.60 7.93 17.17
C ILE A 161 -4.21 8.50 16.91
N ILE A 162 -3.23 7.67 16.54
CA ILE A 162 -1.86 8.14 16.25
C ILE A 162 -1.86 9.10 15.04
N ARG A 163 -2.58 8.76 13.97
CA ARG A 163 -2.79 9.65 12.82
C ARG A 163 -3.34 11.02 13.25
N HIS A 164 -4.39 11.02 14.07
CA HIS A 164 -5.05 12.24 14.54
C HIS A 164 -4.18 13.06 15.51
N CYS A 165 -3.48 12.40 16.42
CA CYS A 165 -2.78 13.06 17.52
C CYS A 165 -1.33 13.42 17.21
N VAL A 166 -0.64 12.66 16.36
CA VAL A 166 0.81 12.75 16.15
C VAL A 166 1.18 13.17 14.74
N SER A 167 0.48 12.68 13.72
CA SER A 167 0.98 12.71 12.34
C SER A 167 0.28 13.70 11.42
N GLY A 168 -1.01 13.96 11.63
CA GLY A 168 -1.80 14.91 10.85
C GLY A 168 -1.74 16.34 11.39
N HIS A 169 -1.86 16.50 12.71
CA HIS A 169 -1.85 17.80 13.39
C HIS A 169 -1.22 17.67 14.78
N TYR A 170 -0.58 18.73 15.28
CA TYR A 170 -0.25 18.80 16.71
C TYR A 170 -1.55 18.82 17.50
N HIS A 171 -1.77 17.77 18.30
CA HIS A 171 -2.96 17.70 19.14
C HIS A 171 -3.01 18.91 20.08
N LYS A 172 -4.18 19.55 20.20
CA LYS A 172 -4.37 20.72 21.08
C LYS A 172 -3.98 20.44 22.54
N GLN A 173 -4.07 19.18 22.95
CA GLN A 173 -3.56 18.71 24.25
C GLN A 173 -2.15 18.13 24.10
N PHE A 174 -1.13 18.97 24.33
CA PHE A 174 0.28 18.57 24.23
C PHE A 174 0.62 17.33 25.08
N ASN A 175 0.07 17.21 26.28
CA ASN A 175 0.31 16.06 27.16
C ASN A 175 -0.20 14.73 26.57
N GLN A 176 -1.22 14.77 25.72
CA GLN A 176 -1.71 13.59 25.02
C GLN A 176 -0.78 13.26 23.85
N TYR A 177 -0.42 14.26 23.04
CA TYR A 177 0.56 14.12 21.97
C TYR A 177 1.88 13.52 22.47
N TYR A 178 2.49 14.12 23.50
CA TYR A 178 3.80 13.71 23.97
C TYR A 178 3.78 12.32 24.63
N ARG A 179 2.69 11.95 25.29
CA ARG A 179 2.52 10.57 25.78
C ARG A 179 2.50 9.56 24.64
N MET A 180 1.76 9.82 23.58
CA MET A 180 1.72 8.93 22.42
C MET A 180 3.07 8.82 21.70
N VAL A 181 3.80 9.94 21.60
CA VAL A 181 5.17 9.96 21.07
C VAL A 181 6.12 9.12 21.94
N ARG A 182 6.10 9.34 23.25
CA ARG A 182 6.98 8.66 24.20
C ARG A 182 6.72 7.16 24.28
N ASP A 183 5.45 6.76 24.22
CA ASP A 183 5.02 5.37 24.40
C ASP A 183 4.92 4.62 23.05
N MET A 184 5.39 5.22 21.94
CA MET A 184 5.34 4.65 20.61
C MET A 184 6.30 3.45 20.47
N ASN A 185 5.77 2.29 20.08
CA ASN A 185 6.59 1.10 19.81
C ASN A 185 7.09 1.12 18.36
N ILE A 186 8.34 1.56 18.17
CA ILE A 186 8.96 1.73 16.84
C ILE A 186 9.12 0.41 16.09
N GLU A 187 9.55 -0.67 16.76
CA GLU A 187 9.77 -1.99 16.14
C GLU A 187 8.47 -2.57 15.59
N ASP A 188 7.38 -2.38 16.33
CA ASP A 188 6.06 -2.82 15.95
C ASP A 188 5.53 -2.02 14.73
N PHE A 189 5.82 -0.71 14.66
CA PHE A 189 5.55 0.10 13.47
C PHE A 189 6.36 -0.32 12.25
N GLU A 190 7.63 -0.62 12.45
CA GLU A 190 8.50 -1.10 11.39
C GLU A 190 7.99 -2.44 10.81
N LEU A 191 7.66 -3.42 11.66
CA LEU A 191 7.07 -4.68 11.21
C LEU A 191 5.77 -4.44 10.41
N SER A 192 4.95 -3.49 10.86
CA SER A 192 3.70 -3.14 10.20
C SER A 192 3.89 -2.56 8.80
N LEU A 193 4.95 -1.77 8.59
CA LEU A 193 5.33 -1.29 7.27
C LEU A 193 5.68 -2.47 6.34
N TYR A 194 6.48 -3.42 6.80
CA TYR A 194 6.83 -4.59 5.98
C TYR A 194 5.61 -5.46 5.65
N LEU A 195 4.69 -5.65 6.61
CA LEU A 195 3.44 -6.38 6.39
C LEU A 195 2.54 -5.65 5.38
N SER A 196 2.33 -4.35 5.54
CA SER A 196 1.51 -3.55 4.63
C SER A 196 2.11 -3.49 3.22
N MET A 197 3.42 -3.27 3.09
CA MET A 197 4.15 -3.36 1.82
C MET A 197 3.97 -4.73 1.14
N GLY A 198 4.02 -5.82 1.90
CA GLY A 198 3.76 -7.17 1.39
C GLY A 198 2.37 -7.31 0.79
N ILE A 199 1.35 -6.79 1.47
CA ILE A 199 -0.03 -6.79 0.99
C ILE A 199 -0.15 -5.97 -0.31
N LEU A 200 0.45 -4.79 -0.35
CA LEU A 200 0.46 -3.92 -1.55
C LEU A 200 1.11 -4.64 -2.73
N LYS A 201 2.25 -5.31 -2.52
CA LYS A 201 2.94 -6.05 -3.58
C LYS A 201 2.12 -7.20 -4.13
N ILE A 202 1.42 -7.97 -3.27
CA ILE A 202 0.52 -9.03 -3.75
C ILE A 202 -0.62 -8.43 -4.59
N LYS A 203 -1.13 -7.25 -4.23
CA LYS A 203 -2.16 -6.54 -5.01
C LYS A 203 -1.64 -6.05 -6.36
N MET A 204 -0.47 -5.42 -6.39
CA MET A 204 0.18 -5.01 -7.64
C MET A 204 0.36 -6.21 -8.56
N ASN A 205 0.85 -7.35 -8.05
CA ASN A 205 0.99 -8.56 -8.85
C ASN A 205 -0.36 -9.07 -9.39
N LEU A 206 -1.44 -9.00 -8.61
CA LEU A 206 -2.77 -9.36 -9.11
C LEU A 206 -3.24 -8.46 -10.26
N ILE A 207 -2.99 -7.15 -10.19
CA ILE A 207 -3.34 -6.24 -11.28
C ILE A 207 -2.46 -6.52 -12.50
N TYR A 208 -1.16 -6.78 -12.30
CA TYR A 208 -0.25 -7.14 -13.38
C TYR A 208 -0.70 -8.42 -14.09
N ASP A 209 -1.11 -9.46 -13.34
CA ASP A 209 -1.63 -10.70 -13.92
C ASP A 209 -2.90 -10.43 -14.76
N ILE A 210 -3.82 -9.61 -14.26
CA ILE A 210 -5.02 -9.17 -15.01
C ILE A 210 -4.63 -8.42 -16.29
N MET A 211 -3.58 -7.60 -16.25
CA MET A 211 -3.10 -6.86 -17.41
C MET A 211 -2.58 -7.80 -18.51
N ASN A 212 -1.82 -8.84 -18.16
CA ASN A 212 -1.19 -9.73 -19.13
C ASN A 212 -2.09 -10.89 -19.61
N LEU A 213 -3.08 -11.34 -18.82
CA LEU A 213 -3.93 -12.47 -19.22
C LEU A 213 -4.75 -12.22 -20.50
N ASP A 214 -5.00 -10.95 -20.84
CA ASP A 214 -5.72 -10.62 -22.06
C ASP A 214 -4.81 -10.53 -23.30
N GLU A 215 -3.48 -10.54 -23.15
CA GLU A 215 -2.55 -10.56 -24.28
C GLU A 215 -2.46 -11.95 -24.94
N ASP A 216 -2.74 -13.00 -24.18
CA ASP A 216 -2.67 -14.40 -24.64
C ASP A 216 -4.01 -14.93 -25.21
N GLY A 217 -5.07 -14.13 -25.18
CA GLY A 217 -6.44 -14.52 -25.56
C GLY A 217 -7.04 -13.79 -26.76
N GLY A 218 -6.26 -12.97 -27.48
CA GLY A 218 -6.68 -12.18 -28.65
C GLY A 218 -6.22 -12.74 -29.99
#